data_AF-A0A2E4FAY2-F1
#
_entry.id   AF-A0A2E4FAY2-F1
#
_cell.length_a   1.000
_cell.length_b   1.000
_cell.length_c   1.000
_cell.angle_alpha   90.00
_cell.angle_beta   90.00
_cell.angle_gamma   90.00
#
_symmetry.space_group_name_H-M   'P 1'
#
loop_
_entity.id
_entity.type
_entity.pdbx_description
1 polymer ?
#
loop_
_entity_poly.entity_id
_entity_poly.type
_entity_poly.pdbx_seq_one_letter_code
_entity_poly.pdbx_strand_id
1 'polypeptide(L)'
;MKTLVLAITATLVLMTSAALSAEPSAAHFDVTVVDAKKTPGEVDPKLEHLKDVLERSFKGYKSFRQVNRAKFKVSEGKTHTTPLAGSQKLTIGPQAGGAKGFLKVRLVSGDLKTTVDVKDGGLFFQAVRGPKGAALVIAIRATRVAKAQTR
;
A
#
# COMPACT_ATOMS: atom_id res chain seq x y z
N MET A 1 -41.87 -61.30 -31.00
CA MET A 1 -42.27 -60.63 -29.74
C MET A 1 -41.00 -60.03 -29.13
N LYS A 2 -40.55 -58.86 -29.59
CA LYS A 2 -40.70 -57.52 -28.97
C LYS A 2 -40.29 -57.42 -27.49
N THR A 3 -39.29 -56.55 -27.27
CA THR A 3 -38.97 -55.73 -26.06
C THR A 3 -38.37 -56.46 -24.85
N LEU A 4 -37.40 -55.93 -24.09
CA LEU A 4 -37.07 -54.54 -23.79
C LEU A 4 -35.61 -54.47 -23.26
N VAL A 5 -34.74 -53.63 -23.86
CA VAL A 5 -33.43 -53.27 -23.27
C VAL A 5 -33.64 -52.03 -22.40
N LEU A 6 -33.42 -52.16 -21.10
CA LEU A 6 -33.54 -51.06 -20.14
C LEU A 6 -32.20 -50.32 -20.04
N ALA A 7 -32.05 -49.22 -20.78
CA ALA A 7 -30.91 -48.33 -20.65
C ALA A 7 -31.22 -47.27 -19.58
N ILE A 8 -30.61 -47.39 -18.40
CA ILE A 8 -30.69 -46.37 -17.33
C ILE A 8 -29.58 -45.36 -17.60
N THR A 9 -29.93 -44.24 -18.23
CA THR A 9 -29.03 -43.09 -18.42
C THR A 9 -29.04 -42.26 -17.14
N ALA A 10 -28.01 -42.41 -16.31
CA ALA A 10 -27.80 -41.56 -15.14
C ALA A 10 -27.17 -40.23 -15.57
N THR A 11 -27.99 -39.19 -15.74
CA THR A 11 -27.51 -37.81 -15.98
C THR A 11 -27.13 -37.18 -14.64
N LEU A 12 -25.84 -37.26 -14.28
CA LEU A 12 -25.29 -36.58 -13.11
C LEU A 12 -25.13 -35.08 -13.41
N VAL A 13 -26.03 -34.27 -12.87
CA VAL A 13 -25.98 -32.80 -12.93
C VAL A 13 -24.83 -32.33 -12.03
N LEU A 14 -23.73 -31.88 -12.64
CA LEU A 14 -22.64 -31.19 -11.95
C LEU A 14 -23.14 -29.80 -11.50
N MET A 15 -23.68 -29.73 -10.28
CA MET A 15 -23.92 -28.49 -9.56
C MET A 15 -22.57 -27.82 -9.27
N THR A 16 -22.12 -26.97 -10.19
CA THR A 16 -20.93 -26.12 -9.98
C THR A 16 -21.36 -24.98 -9.07
N SER A 17 -21.21 -25.17 -7.75
CA SER A 17 -21.36 -24.08 -6.80
C SER A 17 -20.31 -23.01 -7.12
N ALA A 18 -20.76 -21.90 -7.71
CA ALA A 18 -19.97 -20.68 -7.79
C ALA A 18 -19.76 -20.18 -6.36
N ALA A 19 -18.67 -20.61 -5.73
CA ALA A 19 -18.21 -20.00 -4.50
C ALA A 19 -17.96 -18.52 -4.82
N LEU A 20 -18.83 -17.64 -4.32
CA LEU A 20 -18.58 -16.21 -4.25
C LEU A 20 -17.34 -16.02 -3.39
N SER A 21 -16.17 -16.06 -4.03
CA SER A 21 -14.92 -15.67 -3.40
C SER A 21 -15.01 -14.16 -3.20
N ALA A 22 -15.40 -13.74 -2.00
CA ALA A 22 -15.36 -12.33 -1.63
C ALA A 22 -13.96 -11.81 -1.94
N GLU A 23 -13.86 -10.81 -2.83
CA GLU A 23 -12.56 -10.28 -3.21
C GLU A 23 -11.83 -9.82 -1.94
N PRO A 24 -10.55 -10.22 -1.76
CA PRO A 24 -9.78 -9.78 -0.61
C PRO A 24 -9.76 -8.25 -0.59
N SER A 25 -9.93 -7.69 0.61
CA SER A 25 -9.90 -6.23 0.79
C SER A 25 -8.60 -5.68 0.19
N ALA A 26 -8.60 -4.45 -0.33
CA ALA A 26 -7.42 -3.87 -0.96
C ALA A 26 -7.24 -2.42 -0.52
N ALA A 27 -6.03 -1.89 -0.74
CA ALA A 27 -5.72 -0.48 -0.52
C ALA A 27 -4.95 0.12 -1.69
N HIS A 28 -5.24 1.38 -2.00
CA HIS A 28 -4.41 2.24 -2.83
C HIS A 28 -3.36 2.93 -1.97
N PHE A 29 -2.12 2.89 -2.43
CA PHE A 29 -1.01 3.60 -1.82
C PHE A 29 -0.50 4.68 -2.78
N ASP A 30 -0.23 5.87 -2.25
CA ASP A 30 0.55 6.92 -2.89
C ASP A 30 1.77 7.19 -2.01
N VAL A 31 2.92 6.72 -2.48
CA VAL A 31 4.20 6.79 -1.76
C VAL A 31 5.05 7.85 -2.43
N THR A 32 5.39 8.90 -1.69
CA THR A 32 6.31 9.95 -2.12
C THR A 32 7.59 9.85 -1.31
N VAL A 33 8.74 9.76 -1.98
CA VAL A 33 10.06 9.68 -1.35
C VAL A 33 10.74 11.03 -1.50
N VAL A 34 11.18 11.57 -0.38
CA VAL A 34 11.75 12.91 -0.26
C VAL A 34 13.16 12.80 0.31
N ASP A 35 14.13 13.36 -0.41
CA ASP A 35 15.49 13.58 0.09
C ASP A 35 15.50 14.86 0.93
N ALA A 36 15.75 14.71 2.23
CA ALA A 36 15.81 15.81 3.19
C ALA A 36 17.27 16.09 3.58
N LYS A 37 17.70 17.35 3.42
CA LYS A 37 19.08 17.77 3.71
C LYS A 37 19.13 18.90 4.73
N LYS A 38 20.20 18.93 5.52
CA LYS A 38 20.47 20.00 6.51
C LYS A 38 21.05 21.26 5.88
N THR A 39 21.52 21.17 4.64
CA THR A 39 22.05 22.30 3.86
C THR A 39 20.90 23.21 3.40
N PRO A 40 21.10 24.54 3.36
CA PRO A 40 20.10 25.46 2.82
C PRO A 40 19.68 25.07 1.39
N GLY A 41 18.42 25.33 1.08
CA GLY A 41 17.82 25.08 -0.23
C GLY A 41 16.30 25.26 -0.13
N GLU A 42 15.60 25.03 -1.23
CA GLU A 42 14.15 25.18 -1.30
C GLU A 42 13.43 23.84 -1.13
N VAL A 43 12.12 23.93 -0.86
CA VAL A 43 11.19 22.81 -0.98
C VAL A 43 10.82 22.65 -2.45
N ASP A 44 10.98 21.46 -3.00
CA ASP A 44 10.57 21.14 -4.37
C ASP A 44 9.09 21.50 -4.58
N PRO A 45 8.72 22.27 -5.62
CA PRO A 45 7.33 22.68 -5.86
C PRO A 45 6.33 21.52 -5.92
N LYS A 46 6.78 20.30 -6.28
CA LYS A 46 5.93 19.09 -6.27
C LYS A 46 5.48 18.70 -4.86
N LEU A 47 6.18 19.16 -3.84
CA LEU A 47 5.94 18.92 -2.43
C LEU A 47 5.21 20.07 -1.73
N GLU A 48 4.71 21.07 -2.46
CA GLU A 48 4.06 22.25 -1.86
C GLU A 48 2.92 21.86 -0.90
N HIS A 49 2.10 20.89 -1.31
CA HIS A 49 1.03 20.32 -0.49
C HIS A 49 1.49 19.61 0.81
N LEU A 50 2.79 19.35 0.95
CA LEU A 50 3.42 18.73 2.13
C LEU A 50 4.32 19.72 2.90
N LYS A 51 4.57 20.92 2.37
CA LYS A 51 5.59 21.85 2.86
C LYS A 51 5.49 22.11 4.35
N ASP A 52 4.32 22.55 4.82
CA ASP A 52 4.10 22.87 6.24
C ASP A 52 4.37 21.68 7.17
N VAL A 53 4.02 20.47 6.72
CA VAL A 53 4.22 19.25 7.51
C VAL A 53 5.70 18.87 7.50
N LEU A 54 6.36 18.97 6.35
CA LEU A 54 7.79 18.67 6.21
C LEU A 54 8.62 19.60 7.10
N GLU A 55 8.40 20.91 7.03
CA GLU A 55 9.13 21.90 7.82
C GLU A 55 8.85 21.74 9.32
N ARG A 56 7.60 21.42 9.71
CA ARG A 56 7.22 21.26 11.12
C ARG A 56 7.72 19.96 11.74
N SER A 57 7.61 18.84 11.03
CA SER A 57 7.95 17.51 11.55
C SER A 57 9.43 17.18 11.41
N PHE A 58 10.14 17.84 10.47
CA PHE A 58 11.54 17.56 10.15
C PHE A 58 12.41 18.83 10.28
N LYS A 59 12.22 19.61 11.36
CA LYS A 59 12.89 20.92 11.62
C LYS A 59 14.43 20.92 11.52
N GLY A 60 15.07 19.77 11.64
CA GLY A 60 16.52 19.63 11.48
C GLY A 60 17.01 19.72 10.02
N TYR A 61 16.10 19.71 9.06
CA TYR A 61 16.38 19.76 7.63
C TYR A 61 15.90 21.09 7.04
N LYS A 62 16.65 21.61 6.06
CA LYS A 62 16.45 22.93 5.46
C LYS A 62 16.01 22.88 4.00
N SER A 63 16.08 21.72 3.36
CA SER A 63 15.66 21.55 1.96
C SER A 63 15.05 20.16 1.75
N PHE A 64 14.05 20.08 0.88
CA PHE A 64 13.30 18.85 0.61
C PHE A 64 13.11 18.67 -0.89
N ARG A 65 13.56 17.54 -1.44
CA ARG A 65 13.44 17.23 -2.87
C ARG A 65 12.71 15.93 -3.11
N GLN A 66 11.71 15.92 -3.99
CA GLN A 66 11.07 14.67 -4.38
C GLN A 66 12.04 13.85 -5.24
N VAL A 67 12.37 12.64 -4.80
CA VAL A 67 13.27 11.73 -5.56
C VAL A 67 12.53 10.57 -6.19
N ASN A 68 11.37 10.18 -5.65
CA ASN A 68 10.51 9.17 -6.25
C ASN A 68 9.05 9.39 -5.85
N ARG A 69 8.12 8.91 -6.69
CA ARG A 69 6.70 8.79 -6.35
C ARG A 69 6.12 7.57 -7.03
N ALA A 70 5.42 6.72 -6.28
CA ALA A 70 4.80 5.51 -6.79
C ALA A 70 3.35 5.41 -6.29
N LYS A 71 2.45 5.06 -7.21
CA LYS A 71 1.04 4.79 -6.92
C LYS A 71 0.72 3.36 -7.31
N PHE A 72 0.12 2.59 -6.41
CA PHE A 72 -0.20 1.19 -6.67
C PHE A 72 -1.34 0.70 -5.78
N LYS A 73 -1.99 -0.39 -6.20
CA LYS A 73 -3.02 -1.11 -5.43
C LYS A 73 -2.41 -2.39 -4.88
N VAL A 74 -2.67 -2.70 -3.62
CA VAL A 74 -2.24 -3.97 -2.99
C VAL A 74 -3.42 -4.59 -2.27
N SER A 75 -3.64 -5.88 -2.51
CA SER A 75 -4.62 -6.66 -1.77
C SER A 75 -4.12 -6.98 -0.36
N GLU A 76 -5.04 -7.14 0.58
CA GLU A 76 -4.78 -7.51 1.96
C GLU A 76 -3.93 -8.79 2.04
N GLY A 77 -2.94 -8.77 2.93
CA GLY A 77 -1.99 -9.87 3.09
C GLY A 77 -0.92 -9.95 1.99
N LYS A 78 -1.04 -9.17 0.91
CA LYS A 78 0.00 -9.01 -0.11
C LYS A 78 0.86 -7.78 0.18
N THR A 79 2.00 -7.72 -0.48
CA THR A 79 2.92 -6.59 -0.39
C THR A 79 3.35 -6.12 -1.78
N HIS A 80 3.78 -4.87 -1.84
CA HIS A 80 4.42 -4.28 -3.01
C HIS A 80 5.77 -3.70 -2.59
N THR A 81 6.75 -3.77 -3.49
CA THR A 81 8.09 -3.25 -3.25
C THR A 81 8.37 -2.09 -4.19
N THR A 82 8.65 -0.92 -3.63
CA THR A 82 9.01 0.29 -4.39
C THR A 82 10.43 0.74 -4.03
N PRO A 83 11.22 1.24 -4.99
CA PRO A 83 12.53 1.81 -4.68
C PRO A 83 12.40 3.11 -3.87
N LEU A 84 13.35 3.34 -2.96
CA LEU A 84 13.45 4.59 -2.18
C LEU A 84 14.49 5.53 -2.81
N ALA A 85 15.78 5.22 -2.61
CA ALA A 85 16.91 5.86 -3.28
C ALA A 85 18.09 4.88 -3.33
N GLY A 86 18.89 4.94 -4.40
CA GLY A 86 19.97 3.97 -4.63
C GLY A 86 19.43 2.54 -4.70
N SER A 87 20.03 1.63 -3.93
CA SER A 87 19.61 0.22 -3.84
C SER A 87 18.55 -0.05 -2.75
N GLN A 88 18.16 0.97 -1.97
CA GLN A 88 17.19 0.79 -0.89
C GLN A 88 15.76 0.64 -1.41
N LYS A 89 14.98 -0.22 -0.75
CA LYS A 89 13.61 -0.57 -1.13
C LYS A 89 12.69 -0.49 0.09
N LEU A 90 11.45 -0.10 -0.16
CA LEU A 90 10.35 -0.19 0.78
C LEU A 90 9.40 -1.29 0.33
N THR A 91 9.16 -2.26 1.20
CA THR A 91 8.09 -3.23 1.08
C THR A 91 6.92 -2.78 1.93
N ILE A 92 5.74 -2.64 1.34
CA ILE A 92 4.54 -2.11 1.98
C ILE A 92 3.32 -2.94 1.61
N GLY A 93 2.39 -3.13 2.55
CA GLY A 93 1.14 -3.81 2.26
C GLY A 93 0.09 -3.68 3.36
N PRO A 94 -1.20 -3.77 3.02
CA PRO A 94 -2.28 -3.82 4.00
C PRO A 94 -2.29 -5.18 4.70
N GLN A 95 -2.61 -5.17 5.99
CA GLN A 95 -2.77 -6.36 6.83
C GLN A 95 -4.20 -6.48 7.32
N ALA A 96 -4.61 -7.69 7.65
CA ALA A 96 -5.89 -7.96 8.27
C ALA A 96 -6.02 -7.30 9.65
N GLY A 97 -7.25 -7.07 10.10
CA GLY A 97 -7.54 -6.63 11.47
C GLY A 97 -7.26 -5.14 11.73
N GLY A 98 -7.46 -4.27 10.74
CA GLY A 98 -7.54 -2.82 10.95
C GLY A 98 -8.86 -2.42 11.62
N ALA A 99 -8.82 -1.45 12.54
CA ALA A 99 -10.02 -0.91 13.18
C ALA A 99 -10.95 -0.19 12.18
N LYS A 100 -12.20 0.06 12.57
CA LYS A 100 -13.15 0.83 11.73
C LYS A 100 -12.58 2.23 11.44
N GLY A 101 -12.47 2.59 10.16
CA GLY A 101 -11.88 3.86 9.72
C GLY A 101 -10.34 3.89 9.67
N PHE A 102 -9.68 2.77 9.95
CA PHE A 102 -8.22 2.62 9.88
C PHE A 102 -7.82 1.43 9.00
N LEU A 103 -6.64 1.52 8.40
CA LEU A 103 -5.95 0.45 7.71
C LEU A 103 -4.70 0.06 8.51
N LYS A 104 -4.54 -1.23 8.78
CA LYS A 104 -3.30 -1.75 9.34
C LYS A 104 -2.31 -1.93 8.19
N VAL A 105 -1.20 -1.20 8.20
CA VAL A 105 -0.21 -1.17 7.12
C VAL A 105 1.13 -1.66 7.63
N ARG A 106 1.67 -2.71 7.00
CA ARG A 106 3.01 -3.20 7.28
C ARG A 106 4.03 -2.51 6.39
N LEU A 107 5.18 -2.15 6.96
CA LEU A 107 6.30 -1.49 6.31
C LEU A 107 7.59 -2.23 6.64
N VAL A 108 8.40 -2.49 5.62
CA VAL A 108 9.73 -3.07 5.77
C VAL A 108 10.73 -2.34 4.88
N SER A 109 11.83 -1.86 5.45
CA SER A 109 12.94 -1.23 4.72
C SER A 109 14.25 -1.41 5.49
N GLY A 110 15.11 -2.32 5.04
CA GLY A 110 16.31 -2.71 5.80
C GLY A 110 15.92 -3.27 7.18
N ASP A 111 16.46 -2.67 8.23
CA ASP A 111 16.16 -3.06 9.62
C ASP A 111 14.83 -2.52 10.15
N LEU A 112 14.24 -1.53 9.45
CA LEU A 112 12.91 -1.06 9.79
C LEU A 112 11.89 -2.14 9.45
N LYS A 113 11.21 -2.67 10.47
CA LYS A 113 10.07 -3.58 10.35
C LYS A 113 8.98 -3.08 11.30
N THR A 114 7.91 -2.51 10.76
CA THR A 114 6.85 -1.93 11.58
C THR A 114 5.47 -2.17 10.96
N THR A 115 4.46 -2.08 11.81
CA THR A 115 3.05 -2.11 11.42
C THR A 115 2.36 -0.92 12.08
N VAL A 116 1.65 -0.13 11.29
CA VAL A 116 1.00 1.10 11.75
C VAL A 116 -0.48 1.08 11.38
N ASP A 117 -1.34 1.63 12.26
CA ASP A 117 -2.73 1.90 11.93
C ASP A 117 -2.84 3.30 11.33
N VAL A 118 -3.27 3.37 10.07
CA VAL A 118 -3.37 4.59 9.28
C VAL A 118 -4.85 4.90 9.08
N LYS A 119 -5.29 6.13 9.38
CA LYS A 119 -6.66 6.54 9.06
C LYS A 119 -6.93 6.32 7.56
N ASP A 120 -8.12 5.87 7.19
CA ASP A 120 -8.50 5.69 5.79
C ASP A 120 -8.41 7.01 5.02
N GLY A 121 -7.64 7.02 3.92
CA GLY A 121 -7.27 8.21 3.16
C GLY A 121 -6.21 9.09 3.83
N GLY A 122 -5.73 8.70 5.01
CA GLY A 122 -4.78 9.44 5.83
C GLY A 122 -3.37 9.43 5.26
N LEU A 123 -2.64 10.51 5.59
CA LEU A 123 -1.23 10.67 5.27
C LEU A 123 -0.41 10.43 6.54
N PHE A 124 0.65 9.64 6.43
CA PHE A 124 1.64 9.47 7.48
C PHE A 124 3.05 9.50 6.90
N PHE A 125 4.03 9.65 7.78
CA PHE A 125 5.43 9.79 7.41
C PHE A 125 6.29 8.77 8.13
N GLN A 126 7.28 8.26 7.43
CA GLN A 126 8.35 7.45 8.00
C GLN A 126 9.70 7.99 7.51
N ALA A 127 10.68 8.05 8.39
CA ALA A 127 12.05 8.39 8.02
C ALA A 127 12.93 7.14 8.04
N VAL A 128 13.83 7.03 7.07
CA VAL A 128 14.92 6.05 7.05
C VAL A 128 16.23 6.74 6.66
N ARG A 129 17.35 6.13 7.05
CA ARG A 129 18.67 6.61 6.64
C ARG A 129 18.87 6.34 5.15
N GLY A 130 19.20 7.38 4.40
CA GLY A 130 19.51 7.33 2.97
C GLY A 130 20.99 7.08 2.68
N PRO A 131 21.36 7.01 1.38
CA PRO A 131 22.74 6.90 0.94
C PRO A 131 23.59 8.05 1.49
N LYS A 132 24.86 7.76 1.84
CA LYS A 132 25.82 8.75 2.35
C LYS A 132 25.33 9.55 3.58
N GLY A 133 24.41 8.98 4.38
CA GLY A 133 23.91 9.62 5.60
C GLY A 133 22.84 10.69 5.38
N ALA A 134 22.30 10.83 4.17
CA ALA A 134 21.09 11.61 3.93
C ALA A 134 19.89 11.04 4.71
N ALA A 135 18.83 11.81 4.87
CA ALA A 135 17.56 11.30 5.38
C ALA A 135 16.55 11.19 4.26
N LEU A 136 15.93 10.01 4.15
CA LEU A 136 14.81 9.79 3.25
C LEU A 136 13.53 9.85 4.06
N VAL A 137 12.73 10.87 3.79
CA VAL A 137 11.37 10.99 4.31
C VAL A 137 10.43 10.33 3.33
N ILE A 138 9.62 9.40 3.81
CA ILE A 138 8.66 8.63 3.04
C ILE A 138 7.28 9.10 3.47
N ALA A 139 6.61 9.86 2.61
CA ALA A 139 5.23 10.27 2.80
C ALA A 139 4.30 9.25 2.16
N ILE A 140 3.40 8.65 2.93
CA ILE A 140 2.56 7.55 2.48
C ILE A 140 1.11 7.91 2.75
N ARG A 141 0.30 7.93 1.69
CA ARG A 141 -1.15 7.95 1.80
C ARG A 141 -1.70 6.57 1.51
N ALA A 142 -2.56 6.07 2.39
CA ALA A 142 -3.22 4.77 2.22
C ALA A 142 -4.74 4.95 2.21
N THR A 143 -5.42 4.45 1.19
CA THR A 143 -6.88 4.54 1.05
C THR A 143 -7.45 3.16 0.79
N ARG A 144 -8.50 2.78 1.51
CA ARG A 144 -9.20 1.51 1.30
C ARG A 144 -9.90 1.52 -0.06
N VAL A 145 -9.81 0.42 -0.79
CA VAL A 145 -10.64 0.20 -1.97
C VAL A 145 -12.03 -0.19 -1.49
N ALA A 146 -13.04 0.56 -1.93
CA ALA A 146 -14.43 0.21 -1.63
C ALA A 146 -14.72 -1.21 -2.16
N LYS A 147 -15.31 -2.06 -1.32
CA LYS A 147 -15.86 -3.33 -1.80
C LYS A 147 -16.96 -3.00 -2.79
N ALA A 148 -16.94 -3.60 -3.98
CA ALA A 148 -18.06 -3.51 -4.90
C ALA A 148 -19.31 -4.03 -4.17
N GLN A 149 -20.30 -3.18 -3.98
CA GLN A 149 -21.59 -3.60 -3.43
C GLN A 149 -22.32 -4.33 -4.56
N THR A 150 -22.32 -5.66 -4.53
CA THR A 150 -23.32 -6.44 -5.26
C THR A 150 -24.68 -6.13 -4.63
N ARG A 151 -25.54 -5.47 -5.42
CA ARG A 151 -26.97 -5.32 -5.14
C ARG A 151 -27.67 -6.66 -5.22
#